data_AF-A0A2V8HNL5-F1
#
_entry.id   AF-A0A2V8HNL5-F1
#
_cell.length_a   1.000
_cell.length_b   1.000
_cell.length_c   1.000
_cell.angle_alpha   90.00
_cell.angle_beta   90.00
_cell.angle_gamma   90.00
#
_symmetry.space_group_name_H-M   'P 1'
#
loop_
_entity.id
_entity.type
_entity.pdbx_description
1 polymer ?
#
loop_
_entity_poly.entity_id
_entity_poly.type
_entity_poly.pdbx_seq_one_letter_code
_entity_poly.pdbx_strand_id
1 'polypeptide(L)' 'MRGVNGEAQGVKGALTFQARVRVLTDGGESSAEPDAVAVKDADAVTLLVAVATSFKKFDNVGGDPEA' A
#
# COMPACT_ATOMS: atom_id res chain seq x y z
N MET A 1 -0.11 -1.80 -3.89
CA MET A 1 1.06 -1.22 -4.58
C MET A 1 2.34 -1.70 -3.91
N ARG A 2 3.33 -2.11 -4.71
CA ARG A 2 4.69 -2.49 -4.27
C ARG A 2 5.68 -1.46 -4.81
N GLY A 3 6.79 -1.24 -4.12
CA GLY A 3 7.88 -0.42 -4.65
C GLY A 3 9.19 -0.52 -3.87
N VAL A 4 10.20 0.19 -4.37
CA VAL A 4 11.52 0.38 -3.75
C VAL A 4 11.77 1.88 -3.61
N ASN A 5 12.42 2.30 -2.52
CA ASN A 5 12.80 3.70 -2.35
C ASN A 5 13.83 4.16 -3.40
N GLY A 6 13.89 5.47 -3.67
CA GLY A 6 14.88 6.04 -4.59
C GLY A 6 16.32 6.01 -4.04
N GLU A 7 17.28 6.11 -4.95
CA GLU A 7 18.69 6.38 -4.62
C GLU A 7 18.85 7.76 -3.97
N ALA A 8 19.78 7.86 -3.01
CA ALA A 8 20.15 9.13 -2.38
C ALA A 8 21.65 9.16 -2.08
N GLN A 9 22.30 10.29 -2.33
CA GLN A 9 23.73 10.51 -1.99
C GLN A 9 24.67 9.41 -2.54
N GLY A 10 24.40 8.90 -3.74
CA GLY A 10 25.18 7.82 -4.37
C GLY A 10 24.93 6.43 -3.78
N VAL A 11 23.96 6.28 -2.88
CA VAL A 11 23.56 4.99 -2.28
C VAL A 11 22.29 4.48 -2.94
N LYS A 12 22.38 3.32 -3.60
CA LYS A 12 21.24 2.65 -4.23
C LYS A 12 20.14 2.36 -3.20
N GLY A 13 18.89 2.60 -3.58
CA GLY A 13 17.73 2.24 -2.77
C GLY A 13 17.65 0.72 -2.56
N ALA A 14 17.34 0.31 -1.34
CA ALA A 14 17.25 -1.10 -0.93
C ALA A 14 16.01 -1.38 -0.08
N LEU A 15 15.27 -0.36 0.32
CA LEU A 15 14.07 -0.47 1.12
C LEU A 15 12.89 -0.77 0.21
N THR A 16 12.25 -1.92 0.40
CA THR A 16 10.98 -2.23 -0.27
C THR A 16 9.82 -1.70 0.59
N PHE A 17 8.69 -1.41 -0.05
CA PHE A 17 7.47 -1.03 0.64
C PHE A 17 6.24 -1.63 -0.02
N GLN A 18 5.19 -1.78 0.78
CA GLN A 18 3.86 -2.16 0.34
C GLN A 18 2.85 -1.15 0.87
N ALA A 19 1.94 -0.73 -0.01
CA ALA A 19 0.71 -0.04 0.38
C ALA A 19 -0.50 -0.89 -0.05
N ARG A 20 -1.48 -1.04 0.85
CA ARG A 20 -2.75 -1.72 0.60
C ARG A 20 -3.89 -0.82 1.05
N VAL A 21 -4.99 -0.87 0.32
CA VAL A 21 -6.24 -0.19 0.65
C VAL A 21 -7.36 -1.21 0.66
N ARG A 22 -8.22 -1.16 1.66
CA ARG A 22 -9.49 -1.87 1.69
C ARG A 22 -10.63 -0.86 1.68
N VAL A 23 -11.55 -1.04 0.76
CA VAL A 23 -12.77 -0.24 0.64
C VAL A 23 -13.88 -0.96 1.39
N LEU A 24 -14.55 -0.24 2.29
CA LEU A 24 -15.75 -0.69 2.98
C LEU A 24 -16.88 0.27 2.60
N THR A 25 -17.95 -0.26 2.03
CA THR A 25 -19.13 0.54 1.64
C THR A 25 -20.24 0.33 2.66
N ASP A 26 -20.97 1.42 2.94
CA ASP A 26 -22.29 1.37 3.58
C ASP A 26 -23.32 1.70 2.50
N GLY A 27 -24.20 0.74 2.19
CA GLY A 27 -24.97 0.73 0.94
C GLY A 27 -24.12 0.51 -0.32
N GLY A 28 -24.79 0.45 -1.47
CA GLY A 28 -24.16 0.33 -2.79
C GLY A 28 -23.31 -0.92 -3.00
N GLU A 29 -22.38 -0.84 -3.96
CA GLU A 29 -21.44 -1.91 -4.30
C GLU A 29 -20.06 -1.37 -4.65
N SER A 30 -19.05 -2.23 -4.52
CA SER A 30 -17.69 -1.97 -5.02
C SER A 30 -17.19 -3.10 -5.91
N SER A 31 -16.54 -2.76 -7.03
CA SER A 31 -15.88 -3.71 -7.93
C SER A 31 -14.38 -3.42 -8.02
N ALA A 32 -13.59 -4.47 -8.21
CA ALA A 32 -12.18 -4.34 -8.52
C ALA A 32 -12.02 -4.09 -10.03
N GLU A 33 -11.28 -3.04 -10.37
CA GLU A 33 -10.83 -2.72 -11.73
C GLU A 33 -9.31 -2.93 -11.82
N PRO A 34 -8.70 -2.92 -13.02
CA PRO A 34 -7.28 -3.22 -13.18
C PRO A 34 -6.34 -2.36 -12.32
N ASP A 35 -6.66 -1.09 -12.14
CA ASP A 35 -5.86 -0.08 -11.43
C ASP A 35 -6.67 0.73 -10.40
N ALA A 36 -7.93 0.36 -10.18
CA ALA A 36 -8.85 1.07 -9.30
C ALA A 36 -9.81 0.14 -8.56
N VAL A 37 -10.52 0.70 -7.59
CA VAL A 37 -11.74 0.12 -7.04
C VAL A 37 -12.86 1.08 -7.38
N ALA A 38 -13.84 0.63 -8.17
CA ALA A 38 -15.03 1.42 -8.46
C ALA A 38 -16.04 1.25 -7.32
N VAL A 39 -16.69 2.34 -6.92
CA VAL A 39 -17.79 2.33 -5.93
C VAL A 39 -19.00 2.97 -6.59
N LYS A 40 -20.15 2.32 -6.45
CA LYS A 40 -21.40 2.76 -7.06
C LYS A 40 -22.54 2.72 -6.04
N ASP A 41 -23.34 3.79 -6.03
CA ASP A 41 -24.57 3.94 -5.24
C ASP A 41 -24.40 3.67 -3.73
N ALA A 42 -23.21 3.92 -3.16
CA ALA A 42 -22.95 3.81 -1.73
C ALA A 42 -23.32 5.10 -0.99
N ASP A 43 -23.92 4.97 0.19
CA ASP A 43 -24.28 6.09 1.06
C ASP A 43 -23.03 6.65 1.77
N ALA A 44 -22.09 5.77 2.12
CA ALA A 44 -20.80 6.13 2.68
C ALA A 44 -19.70 5.12 2.31
N VAL A 45 -18.45 5.58 2.36
CA VAL A 45 -17.26 4.76 2.14
C VAL A 45 -16.24 5.00 3.25
N THR A 46 -15.72 3.93 3.84
CA THR A 46 -14.56 3.96 4.72
C THR A 46 -13.37 3.29 4.02
N LEU A 47 -12.25 4.01 3.96
CA LEU A 47 -10.99 3.49 3.42
C LEU A 47 -10.06 3.11 4.56
N LEU A 48 -9.68 1.83 4.61
CA LEU A 48 -8.62 1.36 5.50
C LEU A 48 -7.31 1.33 4.71
N VAL A 49 -6.35 2.16 5.12
CA VAL A 49 -5.05 2.28 4.45
C VAL A 49 -3.97 1.72 5.37
N ALA A 50 -3.18 0.78 4.83
CA ALA A 50 -2.03 0.21 5.53
C ALA A 50 -0.78 0.34 4.65
N VAL A 51 0.33 0.73 5.28
CA VAL A 51 1.64 0.87 4.63
C VAL A 51 2.71 0.27 5.53
N ALA A 52 3.63 -0.49 4.93
CA ALA A 52 4.79 -1.04 5.60
C ALA A 52 6.04 -0.93 4.71
N THR A 53 7.21 -0.96 5.33
CA THR A 53 8.51 -1.01 4.64
C THR A 53 9.31 -2.21 5.11
N SER A 54 10.38 -2.56 4.40
CA SER A 54 11.29 -3.63 4.82
C SER A 54 12.27 -3.21 5.91
N PHE A 55 12.10 -2.02 6.49
CA PHE A 55 13.02 -1.50 7.50
C PHE A 55 12.87 -2.29 8.80
N LYS A 56 13.98 -2.81 9.31
CA LYS A 56 14.06 -3.38 10.67
C LYS A 56 14.92 -2.52 11.58
N LYS A 57 16.11 -2.14 11.09
CA LYS A 57 17.12 -1.33 11.80
C LYS A 57 18.17 -0.80 10.81
N PHE A 58 19.11 0.02 11.29
CA PHE A 58 20.06 0.76 10.45
C PHE A 58 20.90 -0.11 9.49
N ASP A 59 21.21 -1.35 9.88
CA ASP A 59 21.99 -2.34 9.12
C ASP A 59 21.12 -3.47 8.56
N ASN A 60 19.79 -3.37 8.63
CA ASN A 60 18.88 -4.43 8.18
C ASN A 60 17.59 -3.85 7.56
N VAL A 61 17.49 -4.03 6.25
CA VAL A 61 16.31 -3.71 5.42
C VAL A 61 15.65 -4.98 4.86
N GLY A 62 15.82 -6.13 5.53
CA GLY A 62 15.24 -7.42 5.17
C GLY A 62 13.94 -7.74 5.90
N GLY A 63 13.17 -6.74 6.28
CA GLY A 63 11.76 -6.91 6.66
C GLY A 63 10.91 -7.33 5.47
N ASP A 64 9.79 -7.99 5.77
CA ASP A 64 8.78 -8.28 4.77
C ASP A 64 7.64 -7.26 4.92
N PRO A 65 7.47 -6.32 3.98
CA PRO A 65 6.37 -5.35 4.01
C PRO A 65 4.97 -5.98 3.85
N GLU A 66 4.87 -7.26 3.50
CA GLU A 66 3.61 -7.94 3.18
C GLU A 66 3.14 -8.95 4.22
N ALA A 67 3.96 -9.18 5.25
CA ALA A 67 3.69 -10.07 6.37
C ALA A 67 2.44 -9.67 7.17
#